data_AF-A0A1G6Q5A2-F1
#
_entry.id   AF-A0A1G6Q5A2-F1
#
_cell.length_a   1.000
_cell.length_b   1.000
_cell.length_c   1.000
_cell.angle_alpha   90.00
_cell.angle_beta   90.00
_cell.angle_gamma   90.00
#
_symmetry.space_group_name_H-M   'P 1'
#
loop_
_entity.id
_entity.type
_entity.pdbx_description
1 polymer ?
#
loop_
_entity_poly.entity_id
_entity_poly.type
_entity_poly.pdbx_seq_one_letter_code
_entity_poly.pdbx_strand_id
1 'polypeptide(L)'
;MKRLLLTVQALFCLLIINCTSPIIQSFKKIQDSLERSNEGLIVMNRTKLKEIHVFDIEALSKQADSISFANADLNGLIDEYKTQITNLDLTGYNVNIAYEVISTPDFVKGALMSATSSLVEKCRKAQIDPLKKNYFDSLIYNFTRVNSDTAYFTKQFKGIPSANALVALARLQLESSEITHLCLQSIYQSLKEARPVYKKGNNLLLMKYASTEIMPVLLKCTDEPKIEHLPNRLRMVLSINEDGVITDVIFPEDNLSTSCKQLVKKKLLKMAGWEAPQILGKPIKTKYTWNISCLNWGY
;
A
#
# COMPACT_ATOMS: atom_id res chain seq x y z
N MET A 1 -36.46 33.90 -40.23
CA MET A 1 -36.88 32.52 -39.86
C MET A 1 -35.73 31.59 -39.46
N LYS A 2 -34.66 31.40 -40.26
CA LYS A 2 -33.54 30.49 -39.90
C LYS A 2 -32.81 30.80 -38.58
N ARG A 3 -32.63 32.08 -38.21
CA ARG A 3 -32.03 32.48 -36.92
C ARG A 3 -32.91 32.18 -35.70
N LEU A 4 -34.23 32.14 -35.85
CA LEU A 4 -35.18 31.84 -34.77
C LEU A 4 -35.20 30.33 -34.47
N LEU A 5 -35.02 29.50 -35.50
CA LEU A 5 -34.96 28.05 -35.36
C LEU A 5 -33.73 27.60 -34.56
N LEU A 6 -32.57 28.22 -34.82
CA LEU A 6 -31.31 27.92 -34.15
C LEU A 6 -31.31 28.32 -32.66
N THR A 7 -31.91 29.44 -32.30
CA THR A 7 -32.05 29.83 -30.88
C THR A 7 -33.04 28.96 -30.14
N VAL A 8 -34.14 28.52 -30.76
CA VAL A 8 -35.11 27.61 -30.13
C VAL A 8 -34.49 26.22 -29.92
N GLN A 9 -33.70 25.71 -30.87
CA GLN A 9 -32.99 24.43 -30.72
C GLN A 9 -31.91 24.48 -29.62
N ALA A 10 -31.17 25.59 -29.51
CA ALA A 10 -30.21 25.81 -28.44
C ALA A 10 -30.89 25.97 -27.07
N LEU A 11 -32.03 26.65 -26.99
CA LEU A 11 -32.84 26.75 -25.76
C LEU A 11 -33.43 25.40 -25.35
N PHE A 12 -33.84 24.57 -26.32
CA PHE A 12 -34.36 23.23 -26.05
C PHE A 12 -33.27 22.29 -25.52
N CYS A 13 -32.04 22.37 -26.06
CA CYS A 13 -30.89 21.67 -25.50
C CYS A 13 -30.55 22.14 -24.08
N LEU A 14 -30.62 23.46 -23.81
CA LEU A 14 -30.39 24.01 -22.47
C LEU A 14 -31.49 23.67 -21.46
N LEU A 15 -32.76 23.57 -21.90
CA LEU A 15 -33.89 23.18 -21.05
C LEU A 15 -33.90 21.69 -20.72
N ILE A 16 -33.45 20.83 -21.64
CA ILE A 16 -33.29 19.38 -21.37
C ILE A 16 -32.15 19.11 -20.38
N ILE A 17 -31.09 19.93 -20.38
CA ILE A 17 -29.98 19.81 -19.43
C ILE A 17 -30.41 20.16 -17.99
N ASN A 18 -31.39 21.05 -17.81
CA ASN A 18 -31.84 21.53 -16.49
C ASN A 18 -33.00 20.74 -15.85
N CYS A 19 -33.53 19.71 -16.51
CA CYS A 19 -34.56 18.82 -15.95
C CYS A 19 -34.02 17.42 -15.65
N THR A 20 -32.84 17.32 -15.03
CA THR A 20 -32.37 16.04 -14.48
C THR A 20 -33.14 15.72 -13.20
N SER A 21 -33.69 14.50 -13.11
CA SER A 21 -34.45 14.04 -11.95
C SER A 21 -33.60 14.17 -10.70
N PRO A 22 -34.18 14.66 -9.58
CA PRO A 22 -33.50 14.71 -8.29
C PRO A 22 -32.86 13.38 -7.88
N ILE A 23 -33.45 12.25 -8.32
CA ILE A 23 -32.95 10.90 -8.05
C ILE A 23 -31.64 10.64 -8.80
N ILE A 24 -31.55 10.97 -10.09
CA ILE A 24 -30.32 10.80 -10.87
C ILE A 24 -29.20 11.69 -10.35
N GLN A 25 -29.52 12.93 -9.98
CA GLN A 25 -28.55 13.83 -9.36
C GLN A 25 -28.03 13.26 -8.04
N SER A 26 -28.89 12.60 -7.26
CA SER A 26 -28.49 11.93 -6.01
C SER A 26 -27.53 10.78 -6.28
N PHE A 27 -27.78 9.93 -7.28
CA PHE A 27 -26.85 8.88 -7.67
C PHE A 27 -25.50 9.42 -8.11
N LYS A 28 -25.46 10.47 -8.95
CA LYS A 28 -24.20 11.11 -9.36
C LYS A 28 -23.40 11.63 -8.16
N LYS A 29 -24.05 12.31 -7.21
CA LYS A 29 -23.39 12.78 -5.98
C LYS A 29 -22.81 11.63 -5.14
N ILE A 30 -23.52 10.50 -5.06
CA ILE A 30 -23.02 9.30 -4.36
C ILE A 30 -21.81 8.74 -5.10
N GLN A 31 -21.87 8.61 -6.42
CA GLN A 31 -20.75 8.17 -7.25
C GLN A 31 -19.52 9.06 -7.03
N ASP A 32 -19.66 10.38 -7.17
CA ASP A 32 -18.57 11.35 -6.97
C ASP A 32 -17.96 11.28 -5.56
N SER A 33 -18.79 10.97 -4.55
CA SER A 33 -18.31 10.78 -3.19
C SER A 33 -17.47 9.50 -3.05
N LEU A 34 -17.93 8.39 -3.63
CA LEU A 34 -17.21 7.12 -3.60
C LEU A 34 -15.90 7.21 -4.37
N GLU A 35 -15.89 7.88 -5.54
CA GLU A 35 -14.70 8.07 -6.36
C GLU A 35 -13.64 8.90 -5.63
N ARG A 36 -14.02 9.99 -4.96
CA ARG A 36 -13.08 10.77 -4.13
C ARG A 36 -12.51 9.97 -2.96
N SER A 37 -13.33 9.16 -2.31
CA SER A 37 -12.84 8.25 -1.25
C SER A 37 -11.85 7.22 -1.81
N ASN A 38 -12.15 6.67 -2.98
CA ASN A 38 -11.29 5.71 -3.67
C ASN A 38 -9.94 6.33 -4.07
N GLU A 39 -9.94 7.55 -4.63
CA GLU A 39 -8.71 8.30 -4.94
C GLU A 39 -7.81 8.46 -3.72
N GLY A 40 -8.38 8.81 -2.57
CA GLY A 40 -7.67 8.90 -1.29
C GLY A 40 -6.99 7.58 -0.91
N LEU A 41 -7.71 6.46 -1.03
CA LEU A 41 -7.16 5.13 -0.74
C LEU A 41 -6.08 4.71 -1.74
N ILE A 42 -6.23 5.03 -3.03
CA ILE A 42 -5.19 4.76 -4.04
C ILE A 42 -3.88 5.46 -3.67
N VAL A 43 -3.95 6.72 -3.23
CA VAL A 43 -2.78 7.46 -2.76
C VAL A 43 -2.17 6.81 -1.51
N MET A 44 -3.00 6.46 -0.52
CA MET A 44 -2.55 5.77 0.69
C MET A 44 -1.89 4.43 0.39
N ASN A 45 -2.44 3.65 -0.54
CA ASN A 45 -1.92 2.36 -0.96
C ASN A 45 -0.56 2.48 -1.64
N ARG A 46 -0.40 3.47 -2.54
CA ARG A 46 0.90 3.76 -3.18
C ARG A 46 1.96 4.16 -2.15
N THR A 47 1.60 4.98 -1.17
CA THR A 47 2.52 5.36 -0.08
C THR A 47 2.92 4.14 0.75
N LYS A 48 1.95 3.31 1.13
CA LYS A 48 2.21 2.10 1.92
C LYS A 48 3.09 1.10 1.17
N LEU A 49 2.88 0.94 -0.14
CA LEU A 49 3.71 0.08 -0.98
C LEU A 49 5.18 0.55 -1.00
N LYS A 50 5.41 1.86 -1.16
CA LYS A 50 6.77 2.44 -1.08
C LYS A 50 7.42 2.18 0.27
N GLU A 51 6.66 2.33 1.36
CA GLU A 51 7.17 2.05 2.71
C GLU A 51 7.55 0.58 2.91
N ILE A 52 6.78 -0.37 2.35
CA ILE A 52 7.12 -1.79 2.37
C ILE A 52 8.45 -2.04 1.64
N HIS A 53 8.64 -1.42 0.47
CA HIS A 53 9.87 -1.55 -0.32
C HIS A 53 11.12 -1.01 0.38
N VAL A 54 10.99 -0.06 1.30
CA VAL A 54 12.12 0.45 2.11
C VAL A 54 12.74 -0.64 2.99
N PHE A 55 11.97 -1.66 3.40
CA PHE A 55 12.48 -2.78 4.20
C PHE A 55 13.32 -3.75 3.37
N ASP A 56 13.22 -3.74 2.04
CA ASP A 56 14.02 -4.57 1.12
C ASP A 56 13.92 -6.08 1.40
N ILE A 57 12.69 -6.55 1.68
CA ILE A 57 12.39 -7.98 1.89
C ILE A 57 11.63 -8.50 0.68
N GLU A 58 12.37 -9.10 -0.25
CA GLU A 58 11.91 -9.49 -1.58
C GLU A 58 10.58 -10.26 -1.57
N ALA A 59 10.42 -11.25 -0.69
CA ALA A 59 9.20 -12.06 -0.64
C ALA A 59 7.95 -11.25 -0.29
N LEU A 60 8.05 -10.33 0.68
CA LEU A 60 6.93 -9.49 1.13
C LEU A 60 6.70 -8.31 0.17
N SER A 61 7.76 -7.75 -0.41
CA SER A 61 7.68 -6.79 -1.50
C SER A 61 6.93 -7.37 -2.70
N LYS A 62 7.29 -8.58 -3.15
CA LYS A 62 6.59 -9.28 -4.25
C LYS A 62 5.12 -9.55 -3.93
N GLN A 63 4.80 -9.92 -2.69
CA GLN A 63 3.42 -10.09 -2.25
C GLN A 63 2.64 -8.77 -2.31
N ALA A 64 3.21 -7.69 -1.79
CA ALA A 64 2.61 -6.35 -1.81
C ALA A 64 2.40 -5.84 -3.25
N ASP A 65 3.39 -6.01 -4.12
CA ASP A 65 3.30 -5.69 -5.54
C ASP A 65 2.18 -6.49 -6.21
N SER A 66 2.13 -7.80 -6.00
CA SER A 66 1.11 -8.66 -6.60
C SER A 66 -0.32 -8.25 -6.19
N ILE A 67 -0.52 -7.77 -4.95
CA ILE A 67 -1.80 -7.24 -4.49
C ILE A 67 -2.09 -5.90 -5.17
N SER A 68 -1.11 -4.99 -5.20
CA SER A 68 -1.25 -3.68 -5.82
C SER A 68 -1.56 -3.76 -7.31
N PHE A 69 -0.93 -4.69 -8.04
CA PHE A 69 -1.20 -4.92 -9.45
C PHE A 69 -2.60 -5.46 -9.68
N ALA A 70 -3.03 -6.49 -8.93
CA ALA A 70 -4.38 -7.03 -9.06
C ALA A 70 -5.48 -5.98 -8.80
N ASN A 71 -5.24 -5.06 -7.83
CA ASN A 71 -6.14 -3.94 -7.58
C ASN A 71 -6.15 -2.91 -8.72
N ALA A 72 -4.98 -2.58 -9.27
CA ALA A 72 -4.87 -1.65 -10.39
C ALA A 72 -5.57 -2.19 -11.65
N ASP A 73 -5.39 -3.47 -11.95
CA ASP A 73 -6.04 -4.15 -13.07
C ASP A 73 -7.57 -4.14 -12.93
N LEU A 74 -8.07 -4.48 -11.73
CA LEU A 74 -9.50 -4.44 -11.45
C LEU A 74 -10.07 -3.02 -11.54
N ASN A 75 -9.40 -2.03 -10.94
CA ASN A 75 -9.86 -0.64 -10.98
C ASN A 75 -9.87 -0.10 -12.42
N GLY A 76 -8.84 -0.41 -13.21
CA GLY A 76 -8.77 -0.03 -14.63
C GLY A 76 -9.90 -0.65 -15.45
N LEU A 77 -10.20 -1.93 -15.22
CA LEU A 77 -11.33 -2.60 -15.87
C LEU A 77 -12.67 -1.94 -15.53
N ILE A 78 -12.88 -1.60 -14.26
CA ILE A 78 -14.12 -0.93 -13.83
C ILE A 78 -14.21 0.49 -14.43
N ASP A 79 -13.11 1.24 -14.50
CA ASP A 79 -13.09 2.56 -15.14
C ASP A 79 -13.46 2.48 -16.62
N GLU A 80 -13.01 1.44 -17.32
CA GLU A 80 -13.42 1.18 -18.70
C GLU A 80 -14.93 0.97 -18.81
N TYR A 81 -15.53 0.12 -17.94
CA TYR A 81 -16.97 -0.10 -17.94
C TYR A 81 -17.78 1.15 -17.61
N LYS A 82 -17.36 1.93 -16.62
CA LYS A 82 -18.00 3.20 -16.27
C LYS A 82 -17.98 4.18 -17.46
N THR A 83 -16.85 4.23 -18.16
CA THR A 83 -16.67 5.07 -19.36
C THR A 83 -17.61 4.64 -20.47
N GLN A 84 -17.68 3.33 -20.78
CA GLN A 84 -18.59 2.80 -21.80
C GLN A 84 -20.07 3.08 -21.46
N ILE A 85 -20.49 2.86 -20.21
CA ILE A 85 -21.86 3.13 -19.76
C ILE A 85 -22.19 4.62 -19.89
N THR A 86 -21.29 5.49 -19.45
CA THR A 86 -21.48 6.95 -19.51
C THR A 86 -21.61 7.44 -20.95
N ASN A 87 -20.79 6.91 -21.86
CA ASN A 87 -20.83 7.26 -23.29
C ASN A 87 -22.11 6.79 -23.98
N LEU A 88 -22.65 5.63 -23.56
CA LEU A 88 -23.87 5.06 -24.13
C LEU A 88 -25.15 5.65 -23.51
N ASP A 89 -25.10 6.17 -22.28
CA ASP A 89 -26.22 6.85 -21.64
C ASP A 89 -25.78 8.09 -20.84
N LEU A 90 -25.82 9.23 -21.52
CA LEU A 90 -25.53 10.55 -20.94
C LEU A 90 -26.57 10.98 -19.89
N THR A 91 -27.78 10.40 -19.92
CA THR A 91 -28.91 10.83 -19.09
C THR A 91 -28.94 10.15 -17.73
N GLY A 92 -28.43 8.91 -17.64
CA GLY A 92 -28.41 8.13 -16.40
C GLY A 92 -29.64 7.25 -16.16
N TYR A 93 -30.64 7.27 -17.06
CA TYR A 93 -31.93 6.59 -16.86
C TYR A 93 -32.05 5.24 -17.54
N ASN A 94 -31.21 4.95 -18.53
CA ASN A 94 -31.36 3.73 -19.30
C ASN A 94 -31.09 2.51 -18.41
N VAL A 95 -32.08 1.64 -18.33
CA VAL A 95 -32.07 0.47 -17.43
C VAL A 95 -31.45 -0.79 -18.04
N ASN A 96 -31.06 -0.72 -19.32
CA ASN A 96 -30.50 -1.85 -20.06
C ASN A 96 -29.00 -1.69 -20.31
N ILE A 97 -28.51 -0.46 -20.53
CA ILE A 97 -27.11 -0.20 -20.95
C ILE A 97 -26.08 -0.83 -20.01
N ALA A 98 -26.25 -0.71 -18.69
CA ALA A 98 -25.27 -1.26 -17.75
C ALA A 98 -25.20 -2.79 -17.81
N TYR A 99 -26.36 -3.47 -17.88
CA TYR A 99 -26.40 -4.91 -18.07
C TYR A 99 -25.81 -5.30 -19.43
N GLU A 100 -26.09 -4.52 -20.47
CA GLU A 100 -25.61 -4.76 -21.82
C GLU A 100 -24.08 -4.70 -21.92
N VAL A 101 -23.47 -3.71 -21.28
CA VAL A 101 -22.01 -3.53 -21.24
C VAL A 101 -21.35 -4.63 -20.40
N ILE A 102 -21.85 -4.87 -19.18
CA ILE A 102 -21.13 -5.68 -18.19
C ILE A 102 -21.43 -7.18 -18.31
N SER A 103 -22.62 -7.56 -18.80
CA SER A 103 -23.17 -8.90 -18.60
C SER A 103 -23.49 -9.68 -19.87
N THR A 104 -23.67 -9.04 -21.03
CA THR A 104 -24.04 -9.73 -22.30
C THR A 104 -22.86 -10.23 -23.10
N PRO A 105 -21.66 -9.61 -23.07
CA PRO A 105 -20.46 -10.30 -23.50
C PRO A 105 -19.99 -11.21 -22.35
N ASP A 106 -20.14 -12.53 -22.52
CA ASP A 106 -19.66 -13.51 -21.54
C ASP A 106 -18.17 -13.30 -21.18
N PHE A 107 -17.39 -12.82 -22.14
CA PHE A 107 -16.00 -12.43 -21.94
C PHE A 107 -15.83 -11.27 -20.94
N VAL A 108 -16.65 -10.22 -21.04
CA VAL A 108 -16.58 -9.03 -20.17
C VAL A 108 -16.99 -9.40 -18.74
N LYS A 109 -18.08 -10.13 -18.60
CA LYS A 109 -18.51 -10.72 -17.32
C LYS A 109 -17.40 -11.58 -16.70
N GLY A 110 -16.81 -12.46 -17.50
CA GLY A 110 -15.70 -13.32 -17.10
C GLY A 110 -14.44 -12.55 -16.68
N ALA A 111 -14.14 -11.42 -17.34
CA ALA A 111 -13.01 -10.56 -16.98
C ALA A 111 -13.18 -9.94 -15.59
N LEU A 112 -14.36 -9.40 -15.26
CA LEU A 112 -14.63 -8.85 -13.93
C LEU A 112 -14.56 -9.93 -12.85
N MET A 113 -15.11 -11.12 -13.14
CA MET A 113 -15.03 -12.28 -12.25
C MET A 113 -13.57 -12.69 -11.98
N SER A 114 -12.77 -12.80 -13.06
CA SER A 114 -11.36 -13.14 -12.96
C SER A 114 -10.56 -12.10 -12.16
N ALA A 115 -10.76 -10.81 -12.43
CA ALA A 115 -10.05 -9.72 -11.75
C ALA A 115 -10.38 -9.68 -10.24
N THR A 116 -11.67 -9.79 -9.88
CA THR A 116 -12.07 -9.85 -8.46
C THR A 116 -11.56 -11.10 -7.75
N SER A 117 -11.59 -12.27 -8.42
CA SER A 117 -11.03 -13.51 -7.89
C SER A 117 -9.52 -13.41 -7.64
N SER A 118 -8.80 -12.84 -8.60
CA SER A 118 -7.35 -12.62 -8.51
C SER A 118 -7.00 -11.78 -7.29
N LEU A 119 -7.66 -10.62 -7.09
CA LEU A 119 -7.42 -9.78 -5.92
C LEU A 119 -7.68 -10.54 -4.61
N VAL A 120 -8.83 -11.23 -4.51
CA VAL A 120 -9.17 -12.03 -3.32
C VAL A 120 -8.11 -13.10 -3.04
N GLU A 121 -7.64 -13.81 -4.06
CA GLU A 121 -6.62 -14.86 -3.91
C GLU A 121 -5.29 -14.30 -3.40
N LYS A 122 -4.85 -13.14 -3.92
CA LYS A 122 -3.63 -12.48 -3.44
C LYS A 122 -3.78 -11.98 -2.01
N CYS A 123 -4.92 -11.39 -1.69
CA CYS A 123 -5.21 -10.80 -0.37
C CYS A 123 -5.40 -11.83 0.74
N ARG A 124 -5.92 -13.03 0.44
CA ARG A 124 -6.07 -14.12 1.43
C ARG A 124 -4.75 -14.59 2.03
N LYS A 125 -3.62 -14.33 1.37
CA LYS A 125 -2.28 -14.69 1.84
C LYS A 125 -1.74 -13.68 2.88
N ALA A 126 -2.40 -12.53 3.06
CA ALA A 126 -2.00 -11.54 4.05
C ALA A 126 -2.57 -11.90 5.44
N GLN A 127 -1.74 -11.73 6.48
CA GLN A 127 -2.19 -11.88 7.87
C GLN A 127 -2.90 -10.60 8.32
N ILE A 128 -4.22 -10.63 8.32
CA ILE A 128 -5.04 -9.47 8.70
C ILE A 128 -5.12 -9.36 10.23
N ASP A 129 -4.95 -8.13 10.73
CA ASP A 129 -5.15 -7.78 12.13
C ASP A 129 -6.50 -8.35 12.64
N PRO A 130 -6.53 -9.13 13.74
CA PRO A 130 -7.76 -9.67 14.32
C PRO A 130 -8.86 -8.62 14.52
N LEU A 131 -8.52 -7.38 14.87
CA LEU A 131 -9.48 -6.31 15.09
C LEU A 131 -10.18 -5.85 13.80
N LYS A 132 -9.52 -6.04 12.64
CA LYS A 132 -10.05 -5.68 11.32
C LYS A 132 -10.55 -6.88 10.52
N LYS A 133 -10.37 -8.09 11.04
CA LYS A 133 -10.65 -9.34 10.33
C LYS A 133 -12.11 -9.46 9.88
N ASN A 134 -13.06 -9.15 10.76
CA ASN A 134 -14.49 -9.23 10.43
C ASN A 134 -14.89 -8.29 9.27
N TYR A 135 -14.37 -7.07 9.29
CA TYR A 135 -14.62 -6.11 8.22
C TYR A 135 -13.95 -6.55 6.91
N PHE A 136 -12.70 -6.99 6.97
CA PHE A 136 -12.01 -7.56 5.82
C PHE A 136 -12.77 -8.75 5.21
N ASP A 137 -13.24 -9.68 6.04
CA ASP A 137 -13.98 -10.86 5.58
C ASP A 137 -15.32 -10.48 4.94
N SER A 138 -15.98 -9.43 5.42
CA SER A 138 -17.17 -8.86 4.78
C SER A 138 -16.86 -8.32 3.38
N LEU A 139 -15.75 -7.61 3.19
CA LEU A 139 -15.33 -7.11 1.88
C LEU A 139 -14.99 -8.27 0.92
N ILE A 140 -14.23 -9.26 1.40
CA ILE A 140 -13.91 -10.47 0.63
C ILE A 140 -15.18 -11.24 0.25
N TYR A 141 -16.18 -11.29 1.12
CA TYR A 141 -17.46 -11.91 0.84
C TYR A 141 -18.19 -11.20 -0.32
N ASN A 142 -18.23 -9.87 -0.33
CA ASN A 142 -18.81 -9.10 -1.45
C ASN A 142 -18.14 -9.45 -2.79
N PHE A 143 -16.82 -9.52 -2.82
CA PHE A 143 -16.05 -9.90 -4.01
C PHE A 143 -16.29 -11.36 -4.41
N THR A 144 -16.39 -12.25 -3.43
CA THR A 144 -16.67 -13.66 -3.68
C THR A 144 -18.04 -13.82 -4.36
N ARG A 145 -19.04 -13.00 -4.00
CA ARG A 145 -20.37 -13.03 -4.62
C ARG A 145 -20.36 -12.66 -6.11
N VAL A 146 -19.46 -11.78 -6.55
CA VAL A 146 -19.29 -11.47 -8.00
C VAL A 146 -19.03 -12.76 -8.79
N ASN A 147 -18.32 -13.70 -8.17
CA ASN A 147 -17.89 -14.95 -8.77
C ASN A 147 -18.85 -16.13 -8.53
N SER A 148 -19.45 -16.20 -7.34
CA SER A 148 -20.20 -17.38 -6.90
C SER A 148 -21.72 -17.25 -7.02
N ASP A 149 -22.29 -16.03 -7.02
CA ASP A 149 -23.73 -15.81 -7.19
C ASP A 149 -24.02 -15.72 -8.69
N THR A 150 -24.55 -16.80 -9.27
CA THR A 150 -24.88 -16.88 -10.70
C THR A 150 -25.86 -15.82 -11.16
N ALA A 151 -26.66 -15.27 -10.23
CA ALA A 151 -27.60 -14.20 -10.47
C ALA A 151 -27.05 -12.80 -10.10
N TYR A 152 -25.79 -12.67 -9.69
CA TYR A 152 -25.18 -11.41 -9.25
C TYR A 152 -25.41 -10.29 -10.27
N PHE A 153 -24.97 -10.51 -11.51
CA PHE A 153 -25.04 -9.52 -12.58
C PHE A 153 -26.48 -9.13 -12.94
N THR A 154 -27.39 -10.11 -12.95
CA THR A 154 -28.81 -9.86 -13.16
C THR A 154 -29.38 -9.00 -12.03
N LYS A 155 -29.09 -9.32 -10.77
CA LYS A 155 -29.57 -8.56 -9.60
C LYS A 155 -29.01 -7.14 -9.54
N GLN A 156 -27.75 -6.95 -9.92
CA GLN A 156 -27.06 -5.66 -9.79
C GLN A 156 -27.28 -4.73 -10.99
N PHE A 157 -27.53 -5.26 -12.19
CA PHE A 157 -27.50 -4.46 -13.41
C PHE A 157 -28.74 -4.58 -14.30
N LYS A 158 -29.52 -5.68 -14.24
CA LYS A 158 -30.69 -5.85 -15.13
C LYS A 158 -31.88 -5.01 -14.64
N GLY A 159 -32.38 -4.12 -15.49
CA GLY A 159 -33.50 -3.24 -15.13
C GLY A 159 -33.09 -2.13 -14.15
N ILE A 160 -31.79 -1.88 -14.00
CA ILE A 160 -31.24 -0.88 -13.08
C ILE A 160 -30.77 0.33 -13.88
N PRO A 161 -31.19 1.56 -13.52
CA PRO A 161 -30.73 2.77 -14.20
C PRO A 161 -29.20 2.85 -14.22
N SER A 162 -28.64 3.24 -15.36
CA SER A 162 -27.19 3.37 -15.57
C SER A 162 -26.50 4.22 -14.49
N ALA A 163 -27.12 5.29 -13.99
CA ALA A 163 -26.58 6.08 -12.89
C ALA A 163 -26.41 5.29 -11.58
N ASN A 164 -27.35 4.38 -11.26
CA ASN A 164 -27.23 3.50 -10.10
C ASN A 164 -26.21 2.38 -10.34
N ALA A 165 -26.11 1.87 -11.57
CA ALA A 165 -25.07 0.91 -11.93
C ALA A 165 -23.66 1.50 -11.80
N LEU A 166 -23.46 2.76 -12.19
CA LEU A 166 -22.20 3.49 -11.99
C LEU A 166 -21.85 3.63 -10.50
N VAL A 167 -22.84 3.87 -9.63
CA VAL A 167 -22.64 3.86 -8.17
C VAL A 167 -22.20 2.48 -7.67
N ALA A 168 -22.81 1.40 -8.17
CA ALA A 168 -22.42 0.04 -7.80
C ALA A 168 -20.97 -0.28 -8.23
N LEU A 169 -20.56 0.15 -9.43
CA LEU A 169 -19.19 0.01 -9.92
C LEU A 169 -18.19 0.85 -9.10
N ALA A 170 -18.52 2.11 -8.80
CA ALA A 170 -17.69 2.97 -7.95
C ALA A 170 -17.51 2.40 -6.54
N ARG A 171 -18.56 1.79 -5.98
CA ARG A 171 -18.47 1.06 -4.70
C ARG A 171 -17.53 -0.14 -4.81
N LEU A 172 -17.61 -0.92 -5.88
CA LEU A 172 -16.72 -2.07 -6.08
C LEU A 172 -15.25 -1.65 -6.15
N GLN A 173 -14.94 -0.52 -6.82
CA GLN A 173 -13.58 0.06 -6.83
C GLN A 173 -13.13 0.52 -5.44
N LEU A 174 -14.01 1.18 -4.68
CA LEU A 174 -13.70 1.59 -3.31
C LEU A 174 -13.36 0.38 -2.45
N GLU A 175 -14.22 -0.64 -2.44
CA GLU A 175 -14.01 -1.88 -1.69
C GLU A 175 -12.71 -2.60 -2.13
N SER A 176 -12.37 -2.58 -3.42
CA SER A 176 -11.09 -3.10 -3.95
C SER A 176 -9.89 -2.40 -3.30
N SER A 177 -9.93 -1.07 -3.26
CA SER A 177 -8.89 -0.25 -2.66
C SER A 177 -8.82 -0.40 -1.15
N GLU A 178 -9.95 -0.62 -0.46
CA GLU A 178 -10.00 -0.92 0.98
C GLU A 178 -9.37 -2.27 1.32
N ILE A 179 -9.73 -3.32 0.58
CA ILE A 179 -9.13 -4.67 0.71
C ILE A 179 -7.60 -4.56 0.55
N THR A 180 -7.17 -3.87 -0.49
CA THR A 180 -5.75 -3.63 -0.79
C THR A 180 -5.08 -2.89 0.35
N HIS A 181 -5.71 -1.83 0.86
CA HIS A 181 -5.18 -1.03 1.96
C HIS A 181 -4.95 -1.87 3.22
N LEU A 182 -5.95 -2.67 3.60
CA LEU A 182 -5.86 -3.54 4.77
C LEU A 182 -4.72 -4.56 4.63
N CYS A 183 -4.57 -5.16 3.45
CA CYS A 183 -3.50 -6.13 3.21
C CYS A 183 -2.10 -5.49 3.26
N LEU A 184 -1.91 -4.35 2.58
CA LEU A 184 -0.63 -3.63 2.59
C LEU A 184 -0.30 -3.14 4.00
N GLN A 185 -1.28 -2.64 4.74
CA GLN A 185 -1.10 -2.22 6.13
C GLN A 185 -0.67 -3.39 7.03
N SER A 186 -1.26 -4.57 6.84
CA SER A 186 -0.89 -5.80 7.56
C SER A 186 0.54 -6.26 7.26
N ILE A 187 0.94 -6.25 5.99
CA ILE A 187 2.32 -6.58 5.58
C ILE A 187 3.29 -5.59 6.22
N TYR A 188 3.00 -4.29 6.11
CA TYR A 188 3.82 -3.23 6.70
C TYR A 188 3.93 -3.35 8.22
N GLN A 189 2.84 -3.65 8.92
CA GLN A 189 2.88 -3.79 10.38
C GLN A 189 3.75 -4.98 10.79
N SER A 190 3.62 -6.11 10.10
CA SER A 190 4.47 -7.29 10.32
C SER A 190 5.95 -6.96 10.16
N LEU A 191 6.30 -6.18 9.13
CA LEU A 191 7.66 -5.69 8.89
C LEU A 191 8.17 -4.75 10.00
N LYS A 192 7.31 -3.83 10.47
CA LYS A 192 7.65 -2.84 11.49
C LYS A 192 7.90 -3.47 12.87
N GLU A 193 7.18 -4.54 13.19
CA GLU A 193 7.29 -5.27 14.46
C GLU A 193 8.44 -6.29 14.44
N ALA A 194 8.80 -6.80 13.26
CA ALA A 194 9.90 -7.72 13.04
C ALA A 194 11.28 -7.06 13.21
N ARG A 195 11.72 -6.90 14.47
CA ARG A 195 13.02 -6.29 14.82
C ARG A 195 14.08 -7.35 15.10
N PRO A 196 15.34 -7.13 14.65
CA PRO A 196 16.45 -8.00 15.02
C PRO A 196 16.73 -7.89 16.51
N VAL A 197 17.18 -8.99 17.10
CA VAL A 197 17.38 -9.11 18.55
C VAL A 197 18.84 -9.44 18.83
N TYR A 198 19.54 -8.58 19.57
CA TYR A 198 20.91 -8.89 20.01
C TYR A 198 20.88 -9.67 21.31
N LYS A 199 21.47 -10.88 21.32
CA LYS A 199 21.61 -11.77 22.49
C LYS A 199 20.33 -11.82 23.34
N LYS A 200 19.23 -12.29 22.75
CA LYS A 200 17.91 -12.40 23.39
C LYS A 200 17.33 -11.07 23.90
N GLY A 201 17.74 -9.95 23.32
CA GLY A 201 17.17 -8.63 23.60
C GLY A 201 17.79 -7.96 24.82
N ASN A 202 18.91 -8.47 25.30
CA ASN A 202 19.59 -7.90 26.45
C ASN A 202 20.36 -6.63 26.03
N ASN A 203 19.69 -5.48 26.15
CA ASN A 203 20.26 -4.18 25.84
C ASN A 203 21.54 -3.87 26.63
N LEU A 204 21.71 -4.44 27.84
CA LEU A 204 22.95 -4.27 28.61
C LEU A 204 24.15 -4.93 27.92
N LEU A 205 23.94 -6.07 27.24
CA LEU A 205 25.01 -6.73 26.48
C LEU A 205 25.37 -5.94 25.22
N LEU A 206 24.39 -5.28 24.59
CA LEU A 206 24.64 -4.40 23.46
C LEU A 206 25.44 -3.16 23.90
N MET A 207 25.06 -2.53 25.02
CA MET A 207 25.81 -1.41 25.60
C MET A 207 27.20 -1.83 26.07
N LYS A 208 27.35 -3.03 26.66
CA LYS A 208 28.66 -3.59 27.01
C LYS A 208 29.54 -3.77 25.78
N TYR A 209 28.99 -4.29 24.67
CA TYR A 209 29.75 -4.39 23.42
C TYR A 209 30.18 -3.01 22.92
N ALA A 210 29.30 -1.99 22.99
CA ALA A 210 29.69 -0.63 22.64
C ALA A 210 30.86 -0.14 23.50
N SER A 211 30.81 -0.31 24.81
CA SER A 211 31.87 0.18 25.70
C SER A 211 33.18 -0.60 25.58
N THR A 212 33.13 -1.93 25.40
CA THR A 212 34.33 -2.77 25.40
C THR A 212 34.96 -2.93 24.02
N GLU A 213 34.17 -2.87 22.94
CA GLU A 213 34.65 -3.19 21.59
C GLU A 213 34.64 -2.00 20.64
N ILE A 214 33.65 -1.09 20.76
CA ILE A 214 33.50 0.05 19.84
C ILE A 214 34.20 1.29 20.37
N MET A 215 34.02 1.62 21.65
CA MET A 215 34.63 2.81 22.25
C MET A 215 36.16 2.83 22.12
N PRO A 216 36.89 1.71 22.32
CA PRO A 216 38.35 1.72 22.11
C PRO A 216 38.75 1.95 20.65
N VAL A 217 37.90 1.60 19.68
CA VAL A 217 38.14 1.91 18.26
C VAL A 217 37.91 3.40 18.00
N LEU A 218 36.83 3.95 18.55
CA LEU A 218 36.52 5.38 18.46
C LEU A 218 37.62 6.25 19.07
N LEU A 219 38.13 5.89 20.25
CA LEU A 219 39.22 6.60 20.92
C LEU A 219 40.54 6.57 20.12
N LYS A 220 40.78 5.53 19.30
CA LYS A 220 41.94 5.53 18.40
C LYS A 220 41.78 6.46 17.19
N CYS A 221 40.54 6.84 16.87
CA CYS A 221 40.28 7.77 15.79
C CYS A 221 40.49 9.24 16.19
N THR A 222 40.52 9.56 17.49
CA THR A 222 40.64 10.94 17.97
C THR A 222 42.04 11.53 17.77
N ASP A 223 43.01 10.68 17.44
CA ASP A 223 44.38 11.07 17.13
C ASP A 223 44.52 11.64 15.69
N GLU A 224 43.44 11.62 14.89
CA GLU A 224 43.43 12.26 13.57
C GLU A 224 43.12 13.77 13.69
N PRO A 225 43.95 14.66 13.10
CA PRO A 225 43.91 16.11 13.34
C PRO A 225 42.72 16.86 12.70
N LYS A 226 41.59 16.19 12.42
CA LYS A 226 40.50 16.72 11.58
C LYS A 226 39.13 16.83 12.25
N ILE A 227 38.95 16.44 13.51
CA ILE A 227 37.64 16.53 14.16
C ILE A 227 37.67 17.67 15.17
N GLU A 228 37.24 18.87 14.76
CA GLU A 228 37.14 20.05 15.63
C GLU A 228 36.22 19.80 16.84
N HIS A 229 35.21 18.93 16.70
CA HIS A 229 34.25 18.62 17.75
C HIS A 229 33.85 17.14 17.67
N LEU A 230 34.30 16.34 18.64
CA LEU A 230 33.90 14.93 18.71
C LEU A 230 32.41 14.79 19.05
N PRO A 231 31.68 13.88 18.39
CA PRO A 231 30.24 13.76 18.60
C PRO A 231 29.91 13.20 19.98
N ASN A 232 28.92 13.78 20.65
CA ASN A 232 28.36 13.24 21.89
C ASN A 232 27.33 12.12 21.66
N ARG A 233 26.94 11.90 20.39
CA ARG A 233 26.00 10.88 19.93
C ARG A 233 26.46 10.30 18.60
N LEU A 234 26.37 8.99 18.45
CA LEU A 234 26.66 8.28 17.22
C LEU A 234 25.45 7.46 16.79
N ARG A 235 24.95 7.72 15.59
CA ARG A 235 23.91 6.92 14.95
C ARG A 235 24.52 6.00 13.89
N MET A 236 24.16 4.72 13.96
CA MET A 236 24.57 3.69 13.00
C MET A 236 23.35 2.91 12.53
N VAL A 237 23.32 2.53 11.27
CA VAL A 237 22.31 1.62 10.72
C VAL A 237 23.00 0.33 10.31
N LEU A 238 22.67 -0.76 10.99
CA LEU A 238 23.23 -2.10 10.75
C LEU A 238 22.31 -2.85 9.80
N SER A 239 22.82 -3.33 8.67
CA SER A 239 22.13 -4.28 7.81
C SER A 239 22.44 -5.70 8.28
N ILE A 240 21.42 -6.48 8.62
CA ILE A 240 21.53 -7.83 9.19
C ILE A 240 20.86 -8.82 8.24
N ASN A 241 21.54 -9.90 7.90
CA ASN A 241 20.99 -10.96 7.04
C ASN A 241 20.13 -11.97 7.83
N GLU A 242 19.61 -12.97 7.14
CA GLU A 242 18.76 -14.04 7.68
C GLU A 242 19.47 -14.90 8.75
N ASP A 243 20.80 -14.99 8.71
CA ASP A 243 21.60 -15.74 9.68
C ASP A 243 21.94 -14.91 10.93
N GLY A 244 21.48 -13.66 11.02
CA GLY A 244 21.86 -12.75 12.10
C GLY A 244 23.30 -12.23 11.98
N VAL A 245 23.84 -12.14 10.77
CA VAL A 245 25.17 -11.58 10.49
C VAL A 245 25.02 -10.16 9.97
N ILE A 246 25.83 -9.24 10.49
CA ILE A 246 25.90 -7.86 9.97
C ILE A 246 26.61 -7.87 8.61
N THR A 247 25.93 -7.45 7.55
CA THR A 247 26.47 -7.39 6.18
C THR A 247 26.93 -6.00 5.79
N ASP A 248 26.36 -4.96 6.38
CA ASP A 248 26.73 -3.57 6.12
C ASP A 248 26.46 -2.67 7.32
N VAL A 249 27.15 -1.52 7.36
CA VAL A 249 26.96 -0.47 8.37
C VAL A 249 27.00 0.88 7.68
N ILE A 250 25.94 1.66 7.88
CA ILE A 250 25.81 3.03 7.37
C ILE A 250 25.88 4.00 8.55
N PHE A 251 26.62 5.10 8.36
CA PHE A 251 26.70 6.22 9.29
C PHE A 251 25.96 7.41 8.66
N PRO A 252 24.72 7.70 9.08
CA PRO A 252 23.91 8.76 8.46
C PRO A 252 24.44 10.17 8.68
N GLU A 253 25.31 10.33 9.69
CA GLU A 253 25.85 11.62 10.12
C GLU A 253 27.32 11.76 9.69
N ASP A 254 27.73 12.97 9.30
CA ASP A 254 29.10 13.30 8.92
C ASP A 254 29.93 13.84 10.09
N ASN A 255 29.80 13.16 11.23
CA ASN A 255 30.45 13.51 12.50
C ASN A 255 31.67 12.64 12.83
N LEU A 256 32.07 11.75 11.93
CA LEU A 256 33.28 10.93 12.02
C LEU A 256 34.02 10.97 10.69
N SER A 257 35.36 10.94 10.74
CA SER A 257 36.19 10.80 9.54
C SER A 257 35.91 9.48 8.81
N THR A 258 36.13 9.46 7.49
CA THR A 258 35.93 8.26 6.67
C THR A 258 36.76 7.07 7.15
N SER A 259 38.02 7.30 7.55
CA SER A 259 38.90 6.29 8.13
C SER A 259 38.32 5.73 9.44
N CYS A 260 37.81 6.59 10.32
CA CYS A 260 37.19 6.12 11.56
C CYS A 260 35.92 5.30 11.30
N LYS A 261 35.03 5.77 10.43
CA LYS A 261 33.82 5.04 10.01
C LYS A 261 34.20 3.64 9.48
N GLN A 262 35.28 3.51 8.72
CA GLN A 262 35.77 2.23 8.22
C GLN A 262 36.29 1.29 9.32
N LEU A 263 37.03 1.81 10.31
CA LEU A 263 37.52 1.01 11.44
C LEU A 263 36.37 0.46 12.28
N VAL A 264 35.39 1.32 12.62
CA VAL A 264 34.20 0.92 13.35
C VAL A 264 33.38 -0.09 12.55
N LYS A 265 33.17 0.15 11.26
CA LYS A 265 32.49 -0.78 10.34
C LYS A 265 33.17 -2.15 10.34
N LYS A 266 34.50 -2.22 10.19
CA LYS A 266 35.26 -3.49 10.22
C LYS A 266 35.07 -4.25 11.53
N LYS A 267 34.93 -3.54 12.65
CA LYS A 267 34.67 -4.15 13.97
C LYS A 267 33.23 -4.68 14.07
N LEU A 268 32.25 -3.91 13.61
CA LEU A 268 30.84 -4.29 13.64
C LEU A 268 30.53 -5.46 12.69
N LEU A 269 31.16 -5.54 11.52
CA LEU A 269 30.98 -6.67 10.60
C LEU A 269 31.41 -8.02 11.20
N LYS A 270 32.18 -8.03 12.31
CA LYS A 270 32.58 -9.23 13.05
C LYS A 270 31.70 -9.51 14.27
N MET A 271 30.71 -8.66 14.54
CA MET A 271 29.84 -8.78 15.70
C MET A 271 28.89 -9.96 15.53
N ALA A 272 28.99 -10.92 16.44
CA ALA A 272 28.11 -12.08 16.50
C ALA A 272 27.07 -11.96 17.62
N GLY A 273 26.00 -12.74 17.51
CA GLY A 273 24.93 -12.83 18.51
C GLY A 273 23.69 -12.01 18.19
N TRP A 274 23.53 -11.55 16.95
CA TRP A 274 22.24 -11.08 16.46
C TRP A 274 21.39 -12.26 16.04
N GLU A 275 20.10 -12.16 16.30
CA GLU A 275 19.07 -13.05 15.79
C GLU A 275 18.25 -12.25 14.79
N ALA A 276 18.15 -12.76 13.56
CA ALA A 276 17.31 -12.16 12.54
C ALA A 276 15.84 -12.24 12.98
N PRO A 277 15.03 -11.21 12.72
CA PRO A 277 13.61 -11.29 12.99
C PRO A 277 12.98 -12.36 12.11
N GLN A 278 11.89 -12.94 12.61
CA GLN A 278 11.15 -13.96 11.89
C GLN A 278 9.76 -13.43 11.50
N ILE A 279 9.41 -13.59 10.23
CA ILE A 279 8.05 -13.41 9.74
C ILE A 279 7.57 -14.76 9.21
N LEU A 280 6.43 -15.23 9.71
CA LEU A 280 5.89 -16.56 9.37
C LEU A 280 6.87 -17.72 9.64
N GLY A 281 7.65 -17.60 10.71
CA GLY A 281 8.66 -18.60 11.09
C GLY A 281 9.90 -18.64 10.18
N LYS A 282 10.02 -17.71 9.22
CA LYS A 282 11.20 -17.58 8.35
C LYS A 282 12.03 -16.37 8.76
N PRO A 283 13.36 -16.51 8.95
CA PRO A 283 14.22 -15.37 9.18
C PRO A 283 14.24 -14.45 7.95
N ILE A 284 14.34 -13.15 8.18
CA ILE A 284 14.36 -12.13 7.14
C ILE A 284 15.54 -11.17 7.33
N LYS A 285 16.04 -10.61 6.22
CA LYS A 285 16.99 -9.49 6.26
C LYS A 285 16.32 -8.28 6.89
N THR A 286 17.08 -7.47 7.62
CA THR A 286 16.52 -6.29 8.30
C THR A 286 17.58 -5.22 8.53
N LYS A 287 17.13 -4.05 8.99
CA LYS A 287 17.98 -2.95 9.42
C LYS A 287 17.74 -2.63 10.90
N TYR A 288 18.81 -2.38 11.63
CA TYR A 288 18.76 -1.93 13.02
C TYR A 288 19.43 -0.57 13.18
N THR A 289 18.68 0.43 13.64
CA THR A 289 19.23 1.74 13.99
C THR A 289 19.76 1.71 15.41
N TRP A 290 21.07 1.69 15.55
CA TRP A 290 21.76 1.78 16.84
C TRP A 290 22.17 3.22 17.12
N ASN A 291 21.60 3.81 18.17
CA ASN A 291 22.00 5.11 18.68
C ASN A 291 22.83 4.92 19.96
N ILE A 292 24.09 5.33 19.94
CA ILE A 292 24.94 5.42 21.12
C ILE A 292 24.93 6.89 21.56
N SER A 293 24.42 7.16 22.76
CA SER A 293 24.37 8.51 23.33
C SER A 293 25.36 8.66 24.47
N CYS A 294 25.64 9.91 24.85
CA CYS A 294 26.51 10.25 25.97
C CYS A 294 27.94 9.72 25.79
N LEU A 295 28.46 9.78 24.55
CA LEU A 295 29.86 9.49 24.29
C LEU A 295 30.73 10.49 25.06
N ASN A 296 31.46 9.98 26.05
CA ASN A 296 32.43 10.75 26.81
C ASN A 296 33.82 10.40 26.30
N TRP A 297 34.52 11.41 25.78
CA TRP A 297 35.83 11.27 25.17
C TRP A 297 36.98 11.40 26.18
N GLY A 298 36.68 11.65 27.46
CA GLY A 298 37.66 11.57 28.55
C GLY A 298 38.71 12.68 28.54
N TYR A 299 38.35 13.87 28.05
CA TYR A 299 39.16 15.08 28.21
C TYR A 299 39.18 15.57 29.67
#